data_AF-A0A956AY50-F1
#
_entry.id   AF-A0A956AY50-F1
#
_cell.length_a   1.000
_cell.length_b   1.000
_cell.length_c   1.000
_cell.angle_alpha   90.00
_cell.angle_beta   90.00
_cell.angle_gamma   90.00
#
_symmetry.space_group_name_H-M   'P 1'
#
loop_
_entity.id
_entity.type
_entity.pdbx_description
1 polymer ?
#
loop_
_entity_poly.entity_id
_entity_poly.type
_entity_poly.pdbx_seq_one_letter_code
_entity_poly.pdbx_strand_id
1 'polypeptide(L)'
;WFERFVITMSLHRDFLPSSWDYYRPTMFDISTFVGSFGLFFTLFLLFLKFLPAVAISEVKGVMPQADPHWEGYGHHGEHGEEAAHG
;
A
#
# COMPACT_ATOMS: atom_id res chain seq x y z
N TRP A 1 14.21 -0.04 -10.71
CA TRP A 1 13.79 0.85 -11.82
C TRP A 1 14.98 1.27 -12.68
N PHE A 2 15.97 1.97 -12.11
CA PHE A 2 17.19 2.35 -12.83
C PHE A 2 17.95 1.13 -13.40
N GLU A 3 17.97 0.02 -12.67
CA GLU A 3 18.47 -1.29 -13.15
C GLU A 3 17.85 -1.72 -14.50
N ARG A 4 16.54 -1.53 -14.69
CA ARG A 4 15.83 -1.90 -15.93
C ARG A 4 16.04 -0.87 -17.04
N PHE A 5 16.13 0.39 -16.68
CA PHE A 5 16.48 1.48 -17.60
C PHE A 5 17.86 1.28 -18.23
N VAL A 6 18.84 0.84 -17.44
CA VAL A 6 20.21 0.55 -17.90
C VAL A 6 20.25 -0.63 -18.88
N ILE A 7 19.45 -1.68 -18.65
CA ILE A 7 19.36 -2.84 -19.56
C ILE A 7 18.73 -2.45 -20.91
N THR A 8 17.71 -1.59 -20.94
CA THR A 8 17.10 -1.12 -22.20
C THR A 8 18.03 -0.18 -22.97
N MET A 9 18.88 0.59 -22.28
CA MET A 9 19.80 1.51 -22.94
C MET A 9 21.02 0.81 -23.55
N SER A 10 21.44 -0.34 -23.04
CA SER A 10 22.57 -1.10 -23.63
C SER A 10 22.26 -1.68 -25.00
N LEU A 11 20.98 -1.90 -25.34
CA LEU A 11 20.51 -2.28 -26.68
C LEU A 11 20.74 -1.22 -27.76
N HIS A 12 21.02 0.05 -27.41
CA HIS A 12 21.29 1.09 -28.41
C HIS A 12 22.70 0.99 -29.03
N ARG A 13 23.56 0.08 -28.54
CA ARG A 13 24.91 -0.18 -29.05
C ARG A 13 24.93 -1.48 -29.85
N ASP A 14 24.33 -1.46 -31.03
CA ASP A 14 24.41 -2.57 -31.97
C ASP A 14 25.81 -2.69 -32.60
N PHE A 15 26.19 -3.91 -33.02
CA PHE A 15 27.51 -4.29 -33.54
C PHE A 15 27.96 -3.55 -34.83
N LEU A 16 27.07 -2.79 -35.48
CA LEU A 16 27.33 -2.03 -36.71
C LEU A 16 27.36 -0.51 -36.43
N PRO A 17 28.51 0.18 -36.57
CA PRO A 17 28.67 1.58 -36.21
C PRO A 17 27.90 2.58 -37.11
N SER A 18 27.31 2.11 -38.23
CA SER A 18 26.47 2.93 -39.11
C SER A 18 25.04 3.15 -38.60
N SER A 19 24.58 2.36 -37.61
CA SER A 19 23.24 2.46 -37.01
C SER A 19 23.25 3.14 -35.64
N TRP A 20 24.35 3.82 -35.29
CA TRP A 20 24.40 4.68 -34.09
C TRP A 20 23.60 5.96 -34.35
N ASP A 21 22.27 5.83 -34.32
CA ASP A 21 21.40 6.99 -34.28
C ASP A 21 21.17 7.40 -32.83
N TYR A 22 21.23 8.71 -32.58
CA TYR A 22 20.99 9.26 -31.25
C TYR A 22 19.49 9.33 -31.03
N TYR A 23 18.95 8.40 -30.23
CA TYR A 23 17.55 8.48 -29.79
C TYR A 23 17.34 9.81 -29.05
N ARG A 24 16.63 10.73 -29.69
CA ARG A 24 16.16 11.97 -29.07
C ARG A 24 14.82 11.67 -28.43
N PRO A 25 14.73 11.59 -27.09
CA PRO A 25 13.46 11.41 -26.43
C PRO A 25 12.55 12.57 -26.84
N THR A 26 11.41 12.23 -27.41
CA THR A 26 10.42 13.21 -27.84
C THR A 26 9.67 13.68 -26.60
N MET A 27 9.13 14.90 -26.61
CA MET A 27 8.30 15.40 -25.51
C MET A 27 7.15 14.43 -25.16
N PHE A 28 6.68 13.65 -26.14
CA PHE A 28 5.68 12.61 -25.96
C PHE A 28 6.14 11.42 -25.11
N ASP A 29 7.43 11.05 -25.14
CA ASP A 29 7.97 9.95 -24.33
C ASP A 29 7.96 10.34 -22.84
N ILE A 30 8.36 11.59 -22.55
CA ILE A 30 8.35 12.14 -21.20
C ILE A 30 6.91 12.35 -20.73
N SER A 31 6.02 12.85 -21.57
CA SER A 31 4.62 13.06 -21.20
C SER A 31 3.89 11.74 -20.93
N THR A 32 4.23 10.67 -21.66
CA THR A 32 3.65 9.34 -21.42
C THR A 32 4.18 8.73 -20.14
N PHE A 33 5.48 8.91 -19.86
CA PHE A 33 6.08 8.50 -18.59
C PHE A 33 5.43 9.20 -17.40
N VAL A 34 5.39 10.54 -17.40
CA VAL A 34 4.75 11.34 -16.33
C VAL A 34 3.24 11.10 -16.29
N GLY A 35 2.60 10.98 -17.45
CA GLY A 35 1.18 10.67 -17.58
C GLY A 35 0.80 9.33 -16.97
N SER A 36 1.66 8.31 -17.05
CA SER A 36 1.43 7.02 -16.39
C SER A 36 1.40 7.13 -14.86
N PHE A 37 2.31 7.94 -14.27
CA PHE A 37 2.26 8.26 -12.84
C PHE A 37 1.01 9.06 -12.50
N GLY A 38 0.68 10.09 -13.28
CA GLY A 38 -0.51 10.90 -13.08
C GLY A 38 -1.80 10.08 -13.17
N LEU A 39 -1.91 9.19 -14.15
CA LEU A 39 -3.06 8.31 -14.34
C LEU A 39 -3.17 7.29 -13.20
N PHE A 40 -2.05 6.69 -12.77
CA PHE A 40 -2.03 5.82 -11.60
C PHE A 40 -2.52 6.54 -10.35
N PHE A 41 -1.97 7.72 -10.03
CA PHE A 41 -2.40 8.50 -8.88
C PHE A 41 -3.83 8.98 -9.02
N THR A 42 -4.27 9.37 -10.21
CA THR A 42 -5.66 9.79 -10.44
C THR A 42 -6.61 8.64 -10.14
N LEU A 43 -6.38 7.45 -10.69
CA LEU A 43 -7.22 6.27 -10.41
C LEU A 43 -7.10 5.81 -8.96
N PHE A 44 -5.91 5.88 -8.35
CA PHE A 44 -5.70 5.54 -6.95
C PHE A 44 -6.42 6.50 -5.99
N LEU A 45 -6.32 7.82 -6.22
CA LEU A 45 -7.04 8.82 -5.43
C LEU A 45 -8.56 8.72 -5.65
N LEU A 46 -8.98 8.42 -6.88
CA LEU A 46 -10.40 8.14 -7.19
C LEU A 46 -10.91 6.93 -6.40
N PHE A 47 -10.12 5.86 -6.35
CA PHE A 47 -10.41 4.66 -5.57
C PHE A 47 -10.53 4.99 -4.07
N LEU A 48 -9.55 5.71 -3.50
CA LEU A 48 -9.60 6.14 -2.09
C LEU A 48 -10.80 7.05 -1.78
N LYS A 49 -11.26 7.84 -2.75
CA LYS A 49 -12.37 8.79 -2.58
C LYS A 49 -13.75 8.12 -2.60
N PHE A 50 -13.92 7.09 -3.43
CA PHE A 50 -15.23 6.46 -3.64
C PHE A 50 -15.39 5.10 -2.97
N LEU A 51 -14.30 4.39 -2.69
CA LEU A 51 -14.31 3.08 -2.06
C LEU A 51 -13.53 3.09 -0.75
N PRO A 52 -13.96 2.33 0.27
CA PRO A 52 -13.18 2.18 1.49
C PRO A 52 -11.87 1.46 1.17
N ALA A 53 -10.75 2.14 1.41
CA ALA A 53 -9.41 1.65 1.11
C ALA A 53 -9.03 0.39 1.92
N VAL A 54 -9.72 0.15 3.03
CA VAL A 54 -9.45 -0.94 3.97
C VAL A 54 -10.61 -1.93 3.92
N ALA A 55 -10.26 -3.22 3.88
CA ALA A 55 -11.23 -4.32 3.96
C ALA A 55 -11.84 -4.39 5.37
N ILE A 56 -12.97 -3.70 5.59
CA ILE A 56 -13.63 -3.61 6.89
C ILE A 56 -14.08 -4.99 7.42
N SER A 57 -14.38 -5.96 6.54
CA SER A 57 -14.73 -7.33 6.94
C SER A 57 -13.58 -8.03 7.66
N GLU A 58 -12.36 -7.89 7.15
CA GLU A 58 -11.16 -8.48 7.73
C GLU A 58 -10.76 -7.75 9.03
N VAL A 59 -10.86 -6.41 9.03
CA VAL A 59 -10.56 -5.62 10.23
C VAL A 59 -11.48 -5.99 11.39
N LYS A 60 -12.77 -6.26 11.12
CA LYS A 60 -13.73 -6.64 12.16
C LYS A 60 -13.43 -8.00 12.79
N GLY A 61 -12.84 -8.94 12.04
CA GLY A 61 -12.50 -10.27 12.55
C GLY A 61 -11.29 -10.28 13.49
N VAL A 62 -10.39 -9.29 13.39
CA VAL A 62 -9.18 -9.19 14.23
C VAL A 62 -9.35 -8.26 15.45
N MET A 63 -10.53 -7.66 15.63
CA MET A 63 -10.79 -6.77 16.75
C MET A 63 -10.89 -7.59 18.06
N PRO A 64 -10.41 -7.09 19.21
CA PRO A 64 -10.56 -7.77 20.50
C PRO A 64 -12.02 -8.08 20.86
N GLN A 65 -12.97 -7.27 20.37
CA GLN A 65 -14.41 -7.45 20.56
C GLN A 65 -15.00 -8.59 19.71
N ALA A 66 -14.25 -9.10 18.74
CA ALA A 66 -14.63 -10.26 17.92
C ALA A 66 -14.03 -11.57 18.46
N ASP A 67 -13.23 -11.51 19.53
CA ASP A 67 -12.69 -12.70 20.20
C ASP A 67 -13.79 -13.40 21.00
N PRO A 68 -14.10 -14.68 20.74
CA PRO A 68 -15.04 -15.47 21.54
C PRO A 68 -14.67 -15.56 23.03
N HIS A 69 -13.41 -15.29 23.40
CA HIS A 69 -12.87 -15.35 24.76
C HIS A 69 -12.52 -13.97 25.35
N TRP A 70 -13.26 -12.91 25.01
CA TRP A 70 -13.05 -11.59 25.61
C TRP A 70 -13.39 -11.58 27.13
N GLU A 71 -12.38 -11.40 27.99
CA GLU A 71 -12.54 -11.30 29.46
C GLU A 71 -12.75 -9.85 29.94
N GLY A 72 -13.57 -9.05 29.26
CA GLY A 72 -13.72 -7.63 29.57
C GLY A 72 -14.83 -7.25 30.56
N TYR A 73 -15.61 -8.21 31.06
CA TYR A 73 -16.64 -8.01 32.09
C TYR A 73 -16.58 -9.14 33.11
N GLY A 74 -15.64 -9.08 34.06
CA GLY A 74 -15.57 -10.04 35.14
C GLY A 74 -14.60 -9.61 36.21
N HIS A 75 -15.13 -9.30 37.40
CA HIS A 75 -14.42 -9.01 38.65
C HIS A 75 -13.67 -7.67 38.76
N HIS A 76 -14.44 -6.57 38.77
CA HIS A 76 -14.15 -5.52 39.75
C HIS A 76 -14.58 -6.05 41.13
N GLY A 77 -13.70 -5.93 42.12
CA GLY A 77 -13.78 -6.64 43.39
C GLY A 77 -14.91 -6.18 44.31
N GLU A 78 -15.22 -7.07 45.27
CA GLU A 78 -15.68 -6.75 46.63
C GLU A 78 -15.76 -8.08 47.41
N HIS A 79 -14.67 -8.45 48.09
CA HIS A 79 -14.71 -9.34 49.25
C HIS A 79 -14.03 -8.60 50.39
N GLY A 80 -14.80 -7.78 51.08
CA GLY A 80 -14.38 -7.11 52.30
C GLY A 80 -15.57 -6.98 53.22
N GLU A 81 -16.00 -8.08 53.87
CA GLU A 81 -16.90 -8.02 55.04
C GLU A 81 -17.11 -9.37 55.75
N GLU A 82 -16.05 -10.04 56.22
CA GLU A 82 -16.21 -11.15 57.19
C GLU A 82 -15.06 -11.18 58.22
N ALA A 83 -14.92 -10.12 59.01
CA ALA A 83 -14.03 -10.14 60.18
C ALA A 83 -14.39 -9.07 61.23
N ALA A 84 -15.58 -9.14 61.82
CA ALA A 84 -15.83 -8.66 63.20
C ALA A 84 -17.31 -8.77 63.54
N HIS A 85 -17.71 -9.82 64.27
CA HIS A 85 -18.72 -9.74 65.32
C HIS A 85 -18.63 -11.02 66.16
N GLY A 86 -17.74 -10.97 67.15
CA GLY A 86 -17.83 -11.73 68.39
C GLY A 86 -18.38 -10.85 69.49
#